data_AF-A0A4Q5YEG4-F1
#
_entry.id   AF-A0A4Q5YEG4-F1
#
_cell.length_a   1.000
_cell.length_b   1.000
_cell.length_c   1.000
_cell.angle_alpha   90.00
_cell.angle_beta   90.00
_cell.angle_gamma   90.00
#
_symmetry.space_group_name_H-M   'P 1'
#
loop_
_entity.id
_entity.type
_entity.pdbx_description
1 polymer ?
#
loop_
_entity_poly.entity_id
_entity_poly.type
_entity_poly.pdbx_seq_one_letter_code
_entity_poly.pdbx_strand_id
1 'polypeptide(L)'
;MDQQQMLMMLPDLQPDELILIQSLTAGMTENQQFQFYTLFKTKRKEKRDLLILTLIGFFGVAGIQRFVINEIGMGILFLITFGFCGIGTIIDIINLDKLASKFNQRQAMETATMVKMMTK
;
A
#
# COMPACT_ATOMS: atom_id res chain seq x y z
N MET A 1 12.97 -15.65 11.75
CA MET A 1 13.41 -14.25 11.99
C MET A 1 12.53 -13.64 13.07
N ASP A 2 13.13 -12.96 14.05
CA ASP A 2 12.37 -12.43 15.20
C ASP A 2 11.53 -11.20 14.81
N GLN A 3 10.37 -11.02 15.45
CA GLN A 3 9.47 -9.87 15.21
C GLN A 3 10.19 -8.52 15.32
N GLN A 4 11.20 -8.43 16.18
CA GLN A 4 12.02 -7.23 16.36
C GLN A 4 12.87 -6.92 15.13
N GLN A 5 13.48 -7.93 14.50
CA GLN A 5 14.27 -7.77 13.28
C GLN A 5 13.39 -7.34 12.10
N MET A 6 12.16 -7.84 12.03
CA MET A 6 11.18 -7.42 11.03
C MET A 6 10.80 -5.93 11.19
N LEU A 7 10.53 -5.48 12.43
CA LEU A 7 10.21 -4.07 12.72
C LEU A 7 11.37 -3.11 12.41
N MET A 8 12.61 -3.57 12.55
CA MET A 8 13.80 -2.79 12.14
C MET A 8 13.90 -2.66 10.62
N MET A 9 13.50 -3.68 9.86
CA MET A 9 13.55 -3.65 8.39
C MET A 9 12.43 -2.82 7.77
N LEU A 10 11.24 -2.90 8.37
CA LEU A 10 10.03 -2.23 7.91
C LEU A 10 9.44 -1.36 9.05
N PRO A 11 9.95 -0.12 9.22
CA PRO A 11 9.35 0.81 10.16
C PRO A 11 7.91 1.17 9.73
N ASP A 12 7.10 1.60 10.69
CA ASP A 12 5.71 2.07 10.46
C ASP A 12 4.76 1.01 9.85
N LEU A 13 4.88 -0.26 10.28
CA LEU A 13 3.93 -1.32 9.93
C LEU A 13 2.59 -1.16 10.62
N GLN A 14 1.50 -1.30 9.86
CA GLN A 14 0.18 -1.35 10.46
C GLN A 14 -0.10 -2.74 11.09
N PRO A 15 -0.95 -2.82 12.13
CA PRO A 15 -1.30 -4.09 12.78
C PRO A 15 -1.86 -5.17 11.83
N ASP A 16 -2.68 -4.76 10.87
CA ASP A 16 -3.25 -5.63 9.84
C ASP A 16 -2.19 -6.16 8.86
N GLU A 17 -1.22 -5.32 8.50
CA GLU A 17 -0.08 -5.73 7.65
C GLU A 17 0.85 -6.70 8.38
N LEU A 18 1.08 -6.52 9.69
CA LEU A 18 1.89 -7.42 10.51
C LEU A 18 1.35 -8.84 10.50
N ILE A 19 0.03 -8.99 10.70
CA ILE A 19 -0.63 -10.30 10.73
C ILE A 19 -0.52 -10.97 9.36
N LEU A 20 -0.78 -10.22 8.27
CA LEU A 20 -0.67 -10.75 6.92
C LEU A 20 0.74 -11.22 6.62
N ILE A 21 1.75 -10.39 6.88
CA ILE A 21 3.15 -10.70 6.59
C ILE A 21 3.62 -11.92 7.38
N GLN A 22 3.25 -12.04 8.66
CA GLN A 22 3.54 -13.24 9.45
C GLN A 22 2.92 -14.48 8.82
N SER A 23 1.65 -14.42 8.39
CA SER A 23 0.99 -15.57 7.74
C SER A 23 1.65 -15.96 6.40
N LEU A 24 2.12 -14.99 5.61
CA LEU A 24 2.75 -15.23 4.33
C LEU A 24 4.17 -15.81 4.46
N THR A 25 4.90 -15.37 5.50
CA THR A 25 6.30 -15.74 5.75
C THR A 25 6.47 -16.96 6.66
N ALA A 26 5.41 -17.40 7.37
CA ALA A 26 5.44 -18.55 8.27
C ALA A 26 5.92 -19.87 7.62
N GLY A 27 5.69 -20.04 6.30
CA GLY A 27 6.12 -21.21 5.54
C GLY A 27 7.39 -21.02 4.70
N MET A 28 8.10 -19.90 4.86
CA MET A 28 9.30 -19.57 4.09
C MET A 28 10.59 -19.89 4.86
N THR A 29 11.66 -20.22 4.14
CA THR A 29 13.02 -20.32 4.72
C THR A 29 13.57 -18.96 5.11
N GLU A 30 14.62 -18.91 5.93
CA GLU A 30 15.23 -17.64 6.36
C GLU A 30 15.72 -16.78 5.17
N ASN A 31 16.28 -17.41 4.14
CA ASN A 31 16.69 -16.73 2.91
C ASN A 31 15.48 -16.18 2.13
N GLN A 32 14.40 -16.95 2.03
CA GLN A 32 13.15 -16.52 1.39
C GLN A 32 12.51 -15.36 2.16
N GLN A 33 12.51 -15.43 3.50
CA GLN A 33 12.05 -14.37 4.35
C GLN A 33 12.84 -13.08 4.07
N PHE A 34 14.16 -13.13 4.12
CA PHE A 34 15.02 -11.97 3.83
C PHE A 34 14.75 -11.36 2.44
N GLN A 35 14.64 -12.19 1.40
CA GLN A 35 14.30 -11.74 0.04
C GLN A 35 12.90 -11.12 -0.02
N PHE A 36 11.93 -11.70 0.69
CA PHE A 36 10.59 -11.14 0.78
C PHE A 36 10.61 -9.74 1.40
N TYR A 37 11.28 -9.56 2.55
CA TYR A 37 11.29 -8.28 3.26
C TYR A 37 12.00 -7.18 2.46
N THR A 38 13.10 -7.51 1.77
CA THR A 38 13.83 -6.55 0.93
C THR A 38 13.01 -6.11 -0.28
N LEU A 39 12.35 -7.05 -0.98
CA LEU A 39 11.48 -6.72 -2.11
C LEU A 39 10.22 -5.98 -1.66
N PHE A 40 9.57 -6.46 -0.59
CA PHE A 40 8.34 -5.86 -0.08
C PHE A 40 8.56 -4.41 0.38
N LYS A 41 9.69 -4.12 1.05
CA LYS A 41 10.05 -2.76 1.45
C LYS A 41 10.04 -1.76 0.29
N THR A 42 10.53 -2.17 -0.88
CA THR A 42 10.60 -1.28 -2.06
C THR A 42 9.26 -1.06 -2.74
N LYS A 43 8.33 -2.03 -2.62
CA LYS A 43 7.00 -1.96 -3.24
C LYS A 43 5.93 -1.36 -2.34
N ARG A 44 6.14 -1.41 -1.02
CA ARG A 44 5.28 -0.83 0.01
C ARG A 44 5.17 0.69 -0.18
N LYS A 45 3.98 1.23 0.01
CA LYS A 45 3.73 2.67 0.05
C LYS A 45 3.36 3.08 1.46
N GLU A 46 4.05 4.09 1.97
CA GLU A 46 3.72 4.68 3.27
C GLU A 46 2.49 5.57 3.16
N LYS A 47 1.69 5.61 4.23
CA LYS A 47 0.50 6.46 4.31
C LYS A 47 0.83 7.94 4.14
N ARG A 48 1.97 8.36 4.70
CA ARG A 48 2.42 9.76 4.69
C ARG A 48 2.63 10.26 3.26
N ASP A 49 3.24 9.45 2.41
CA ASP A 49 3.47 9.79 1.01
C ASP A 49 2.16 9.90 0.24
N LEU A 50 1.22 9.00 0.52
CA LEU A 50 -0.12 9.04 -0.07
C LEU A 50 -0.88 10.31 0.36
N LEU A 51 -0.80 10.70 1.64
CA LEU A 51 -1.40 11.95 2.14
C LEU A 51 -0.83 13.18 1.43
N ILE A 52 0.49 13.25 1.30
CA ILE A 52 1.18 14.36 0.64
C ILE A 52 0.73 14.46 -0.82
N LEU A 53 0.65 13.33 -1.53
CA LEU A 53 0.24 13.30 -2.93
C LEU A 53 -1.25 13.68 -3.09
N THR A 54 -2.12 13.27 -2.15
CA THR A 54 -3.53 13.71 -2.09
C THR A 54 -3.65 15.22 -1.82
N LEU A 55 -2.81 15.79 -0.95
CA LEU A 55 -2.78 17.24 -0.66
C LEU A 55 -2.24 18.07 -1.84
N ILE A 56 -1.24 17.58 -2.56
CA ILE A 56 -0.74 18.21 -3.78
C ILE A 56 -1.80 18.13 -4.89
N GLY A 57 -2.47 16.97 -5.03
CA GLY A 57 -3.57 16.78 -5.96
C GLY A 57 -4.78 17.70 -5.69
N PHE A 58 -4.96 18.15 -4.44
CA PHE A 58 -6.00 19.11 -4.06
C PHE A 58 -5.75 20.53 -4.60
N PHE A 59 -4.50 20.96 -4.75
CA PHE A 59 -4.13 22.29 -5.25
C PHE A 59 -3.81 22.35 -6.76
N GLY A 60 -3.63 21.21 -7.43
CA GLY A 60 -3.22 21.14 -8.85
C GLY A 60 -4.28 20.58 -9.80
N VAL A 61 -4.48 19.26 -9.78
CA VAL A 61 -5.44 18.53 -10.64
C VAL A 61 -6.07 17.42 -9.80
N ALA A 62 -7.31 17.64 -9.35
CA ALA A 62 -8.02 16.70 -8.51
C ALA A 62 -8.18 15.34 -9.22
N GLY A 63 -7.63 14.26 -8.64
CA GLY A 63 -7.94 12.88 -9.05
C GLY A 63 -6.81 12.04 -9.64
N ILE A 64 -5.59 12.57 -9.85
CA ILE A 64 -4.45 11.78 -10.39
C ILE A 64 -4.08 10.62 -9.43
N GLN A 65 -4.22 10.83 -8.12
CA GLN A 65 -4.02 9.80 -7.09
C GLN A 65 -4.83 8.52 -7.33
N ARG A 66 -6.07 8.64 -7.81
CA ARG A 66 -6.98 7.50 -8.02
C ARG A 66 -6.57 6.63 -9.22
N PHE A 67 -5.92 7.23 -10.21
CA PHE A 67 -5.30 6.47 -11.31
C PHE A 67 -4.08 5.67 -10.83
N VAL A 68 -3.31 6.19 -9.86
CA VAL A 68 -2.16 5.48 -9.27
C VAL A 68 -2.60 4.26 -8.45
N ILE A 69 -3.82 4.28 -7.90
CA ILE A 69 -4.33 3.21 -7.03
C ILE A 69 -5.35 2.29 -7.76
N ASN A 70 -5.52 2.43 -9.08
CA ASN A 70 -6.38 1.57 -9.93
C ASN A 70 -7.90 1.60 -9.60
N GLU A 71 -8.42 2.65 -8.96
CA GLU A 71 -9.85 2.83 -8.70
C GLU A 71 -10.48 3.75 -9.76
N ILE A 72 -10.44 3.31 -11.03
CA ILE A 72 -10.84 4.10 -12.22
C ILE A 72 -12.32 4.53 -12.16
N GLY A 73 -13.21 3.66 -11.65
CA GLY A 73 -14.65 3.95 -11.57
C GLY A 73 -14.99 5.15 -10.67
N MET A 74 -14.28 5.29 -9.54
CA MET A 74 -14.42 6.44 -8.64
C MET A 74 -13.75 7.71 -9.20
N GLY A 75 -12.78 7.58 -10.11
CA GLY A 75 -12.20 8.71 -10.85
C GLY A 75 -13.16 9.29 -11.89
N ILE A 76 -13.89 8.43 -12.61
CA ILE A 76 -14.85 8.84 -13.65
C ILE A 76 -16.08 9.53 -13.05
N LEU A 77 -16.62 9.02 -11.93
CA LEU A 77 -17.73 9.66 -11.21
C LEU A 77 -17.35 11.10 -10.78
N PHE A 78 -16.08 11.33 -10.47
CA PHE A 78 -15.54 12.61 -10.02
C PHE A 78 -15.43 13.66 -11.14
N LEU A 79 -15.05 13.23 -12.35
CA LEU A 79 -14.98 14.08 -13.54
C LEU A 79 -16.37 14.54 -14.02
N ILE A 80 -17.38 13.67 -13.91
CA ILE A 80 -18.76 13.99 -14.35
C ILE A 80 -19.43 15.01 -13.41
N THR A 81 -19.05 15.06 -12.13
CA THR A 81 -19.61 16.02 -11.16
C THR A 81 -18.98 17.42 -11.17
N PHE A 82 -18.09 17.73 -12.12
CA PHE A 82 -17.46 19.06 -12.24
C PHE A 82 -16.70 19.52 -10.97
N GLY A 83 -15.97 18.60 -10.33
CA GLY A 83 -15.13 18.93 -9.18
C GLY A 83 -15.94 19.15 -7.89
N PHE A 84 -16.09 18.09 -7.11
CA PHE A 84 -16.45 18.18 -5.70
C PHE A 84 -15.24 18.79 -4.95
N CYS A 85 -15.12 20.13 -5.02
CA CYS A 85 -13.99 21.01 -4.67
C CYS A 85 -13.59 20.99 -3.16
N GLY A 86 -13.35 19.80 -2.61
CA GLY A 86 -13.05 19.57 -1.20
C GLY A 86 -13.62 18.26 -0.68
N ILE A 87 -14.87 17.93 -1.02
CA ILE A 87 -15.54 16.79 -0.38
C ILE A 87 -14.97 15.44 -0.86
N GLY A 88 -14.52 15.32 -2.11
CA GLY A 88 -13.84 14.07 -2.50
C GLY A 88 -12.46 13.91 -1.88
N THR A 89 -11.74 14.99 -1.65
CA THR A 89 -10.48 14.97 -0.89
C THR A 89 -10.74 14.60 0.57
N ILE A 90 -11.84 15.08 1.17
CA ILE A 90 -12.26 14.69 2.52
C ILE A 90 -12.57 13.19 2.57
N ILE A 91 -13.36 12.68 1.61
CA ILE A 91 -13.67 11.24 1.52
C ILE A 91 -12.38 10.42 1.27
N ASP A 92 -11.43 10.95 0.49
CA ASP A 92 -10.16 10.29 0.22
C ASP A 92 -9.29 10.24 1.48
N ILE A 93 -9.18 11.32 2.25
CA ILE A 93 -8.48 11.36 3.54
C ILE A 93 -9.09 10.34 4.51
N ILE A 94 -10.42 10.25 4.60
CA ILE A 94 -11.12 9.29 5.47
C ILE A 94 -10.86 7.84 5.04
N ASN A 95 -10.73 7.57 3.74
CA ASN A 95 -10.54 6.22 3.21
C ASN A 95 -9.09 5.85 2.91
N LEU A 96 -8.14 6.78 3.09
CA LEU A 96 -6.75 6.61 2.70
C LEU A 96 -6.10 5.43 3.41
N ASP A 97 -6.42 5.23 4.70
CA ASP A 97 -5.91 4.12 5.49
C ASP A 97 -6.28 2.77 4.89
N LYS A 98 -7.55 2.60 4.52
CA LYS A 98 -8.07 1.38 3.89
C LYS A 98 -7.43 1.17 2.53
N LEU A 99 -7.24 2.25 1.78
CA LEU A 99 -6.70 2.21 0.43
C LEU A 99 -5.22 1.86 0.41
N ALA A 100 -4.43 2.49 1.28
CA ALA A 100 -3.02 2.19 1.50
C ALA A 100 -2.82 0.74 1.99
N SER A 101 -3.62 0.31 2.96
CA SER A 101 -3.60 -1.07 3.46
C SER A 101 -3.91 -2.06 2.35
N LYS A 102 -5.02 -1.90 1.63
CA LYS A 102 -5.40 -2.80 0.52
C LYS A 102 -4.32 -2.88 -0.57
N PHE A 103 -3.69 -1.76 -0.92
CA PHE A 103 -2.58 -1.72 -1.85
C PHE A 103 -1.37 -2.52 -1.31
N ASN A 104 -0.93 -2.24 -0.09
CA ASN A 104 0.21 -2.92 0.54
C ASN A 104 -0.04 -4.42 0.74
N GLN A 105 -1.26 -4.82 1.10
CA GLN A 105 -1.65 -6.22 1.21
C GLN A 105 -1.50 -6.96 -0.12
N ARG A 106 -1.94 -6.35 -1.22
CA ARG A 106 -1.77 -6.90 -2.57
C ARG A 106 -0.29 -7.06 -2.92
N GLN A 107 0.53 -6.03 -2.67
CA GLN A 107 1.96 -6.09 -2.91
C GLN A 107 2.65 -7.16 -2.06
N ALA A 108 2.21 -7.39 -0.82
CA ALA A 108 2.71 -8.46 0.02
C ALA A 108 2.39 -9.84 -0.57
N MET A 109 1.14 -10.08 -1.01
CA MET A 109 0.76 -11.35 -1.63
C MET A 109 1.55 -11.61 -2.93
N GLU A 110 1.68 -10.60 -3.79
CA GLU A 110 2.44 -10.71 -5.04
C GLU A 110 3.92 -11.00 -4.76
N THR A 111 4.52 -10.31 -3.78
CA THR A 111 5.92 -10.52 -3.40
C THR A 111 6.14 -11.91 -2.80
N ALA A 112 5.24 -12.38 -1.93
CA ALA A 112 5.32 -13.71 -1.35
C ALA A 112 5.24 -14.81 -2.42
N THR A 113 4.39 -14.61 -3.42
CA THR A 113 4.22 -15.53 -4.55
C THR A 113 5.48 -15.56 -5.41
N MET A 114 6.04 -14.40 -5.76
CA MET A 114 7.29 -14.31 -6.53
C MET A 114 8.45 -15.01 -5.83
N VAL A 115 8.65 -14.74 -4.53
CA VAL A 115 9.75 -15.34 -3.76
C VAL A 115 9.61 -16.86 -3.72
N LYS A 116 8.40 -17.38 -3.43
CA LYS A 116 8.13 -18.83 -3.43
C LYS A 116 8.39 -19.49 -4.78
N MET A 117 8.19 -18.78 -5.89
CA MET A 117 8.46 -19.30 -7.24
C MET A 117 9.94 -19.23 -7.63
N MET A 118 10.66 -18.20 -7.18
CA MET A 118 12.08 -17.98 -7.52
C MET A 118 13.05 -18.94 -6.81
N THR A 119 12.65 -19.47 -5.65
CA THR A 119 13.49 -20.36 -4.81
C THR A 119 12.96 -21.79 -4.81
N LYS A 120 12.71 -22.33 -6.01
CA LYS A 120 12.59 -23.79 -6.21
C LYS A 120 13.96 -24.46 -6.21
#